data_AF-A0A521LP44-F1
#
_entry.id   AF-A0A521LP44-F1
#
_cell.length_a   1.000
_cell.length_b   1.000
_cell.length_c   1.000
_cell.angle_alpha   90.00
_cell.angle_beta   90.00
_cell.angle_gamma   90.00
#
_symmetry.space_group_name_H-M   'P 1'
#
loop_
_entity.id
_entity.type
_entity.pdbx_description
1 polymer ?
#
loop_
_entity_poly.entity_id
_entity_poly.type
_entity_poly.pdbx_seq_one_letter_code
_entity_poly.pdbx_strand_id
1 'polypeptide(L)'
;MRKPLVTAGIPVVEDISAETADAAPAAECAADGFLKFISQEWMSHIVLALARHGSLRFGGLRRHLPPGVSARVLSARLKALQAAGYVDRHDLSGRVLHVEYSLTAAGHAVDAALARSEQLLAGGRVSLGPSGRAPS
;
A
#
# COMPACT_ATOMS: atom_id res chain seq x y z
N MET A 1 -53.57 1.75 -41.39
CA MET A 1 -53.63 3.15 -41.85
C MET A 1 -52.30 3.82 -41.57
N ARG A 2 -51.51 4.17 -42.60
CA ARG A 2 -50.22 4.89 -42.47
C ARG A 2 -50.48 6.36 -42.84
N LYS A 3 -50.18 7.30 -41.95
CA LYS A 3 -50.21 8.75 -42.21
C LYS A 3 -48.81 9.35 -42.01
N PRO A 4 -48.47 10.44 -42.74
CA PRO A 4 -47.17 10.62 -43.36
C PRO A 4 -46.18 11.44 -42.54
N LEU A 5 -44.90 11.33 -42.92
CA LEU A 5 -43.82 12.24 -42.54
C LEU A 5 -44.18 13.68 -42.93
N VAL A 6 -44.02 14.60 -41.98
CA VAL A 6 -43.84 16.02 -42.25
C VAL A 6 -42.47 16.42 -41.70
N THR A 7 -41.61 16.80 -42.65
CA THR A 7 -40.37 17.55 -42.45
C THR A 7 -40.72 19.02 -42.21
N ALA A 8 -40.18 19.62 -41.15
CA ALA A 8 -39.93 21.06 -41.08
C ALA A 8 -38.98 21.41 -39.92
N GLY A 9 -37.87 22.05 -40.26
CA GLY A 9 -37.25 23.12 -39.46
C GLY A 9 -36.34 22.70 -38.30
N ILE A 10 -35.02 22.70 -38.56
CA ILE A 10 -34.03 23.04 -37.53
C ILE A 10 -33.94 24.57 -37.48
N PRO A 11 -34.07 25.20 -36.32
CA PRO A 11 -33.35 26.43 -36.02
C PRO A 11 -32.16 26.12 -35.10
N VAL A 12 -31.01 26.64 -35.52
CA VAL A 12 -29.79 26.79 -34.72
C VAL A 12 -30.07 27.75 -33.56
N VAL A 13 -29.68 27.35 -32.35
CA VAL A 13 -29.38 28.28 -31.24
C VAL A 13 -27.94 28.04 -30.82
N GLU A 14 -27.11 29.07 -30.98
CA GLU A 14 -25.72 29.16 -30.51
C GLU A 14 -25.69 29.92 -29.18
N ASP A 15 -24.81 29.45 -28.27
CA ASP A 15 -24.25 30.12 -27.08
C ASP A 15 -25.28 30.41 -25.94
N ILE A 16 -25.03 30.21 -24.64
CA ILE A 16 -23.97 30.78 -23.79
C ILE A 16 -23.90 29.99 -22.45
N SER A 17 -22.69 29.95 -21.87
CA SER A 17 -22.40 29.85 -20.43
C SER A 17 -22.46 28.50 -19.72
N ALA A 18 -21.25 27.99 -19.50
CA ALA A 18 -20.69 27.37 -18.30
C ALA A 18 -21.55 27.20 -17.03
N GLU A 19 -21.15 26.15 -16.28
CA GLU A 19 -21.37 25.87 -14.87
C GLU A 19 -22.74 25.24 -14.50
N THR A 20 -22.78 24.16 -13.72
CA THR A 20 -21.83 23.77 -12.67
C THR A 20 -21.38 22.32 -12.81
N ALA A 21 -20.07 22.12 -12.69
CA ALA A 21 -19.52 20.84 -12.27
C ALA A 21 -20.22 20.47 -10.96
N ASP A 22 -21.01 19.40 -11.00
CA ASP A 22 -21.40 18.71 -9.76
C ASP A 22 -20.10 18.36 -9.05
N ALA A 23 -19.86 19.04 -7.94
CA ALA A 23 -18.64 18.91 -7.18
C ALA A 23 -18.56 17.46 -6.69
N ALA A 24 -17.76 16.66 -7.39
CA ALA A 24 -17.42 15.31 -6.96
C ALA A 24 -17.03 15.41 -5.47
N PRO A 25 -17.57 14.54 -4.60
CA PRO A 25 -17.24 14.58 -3.18
C PRO A 25 -15.72 14.54 -3.06
N ALA A 26 -15.16 15.46 -2.26
CA ALA A 26 -13.73 15.71 -2.13
C ALA A 26 -12.93 14.43 -2.32
N ALA A 27 -12.18 14.34 -3.43
CA ALA A 27 -11.57 13.11 -3.90
C ALA A 27 -10.81 12.41 -2.77
N GLU A 28 -11.36 11.30 -2.28
CA GLU A 28 -10.75 10.52 -1.23
C GLU A 28 -9.40 10.03 -1.75
N CYS A 29 -8.32 10.33 -1.02
CA CYS A 29 -6.99 9.93 -1.45
C CYS A 29 -6.95 8.40 -1.49
N ALA A 30 -6.92 7.81 -2.70
CA ALA A 30 -6.95 6.36 -2.88
C ALA A 30 -5.81 5.63 -2.15
N ALA A 31 -4.72 6.33 -1.85
CA ALA A 31 -3.58 5.81 -1.11
C ALA A 31 -3.74 5.88 0.42
N ASP A 32 -4.74 6.59 0.97
CA ASP A 32 -4.87 6.85 2.42
C ASP A 32 -4.88 5.57 3.25
N GLY A 33 -5.71 4.59 2.87
CA GLY A 33 -5.78 3.29 3.57
C GLY A 33 -4.45 2.54 3.53
N PHE A 34 -3.77 2.54 2.37
CA PHE A 34 -2.45 1.91 2.23
C PHE A 34 -1.38 2.63 3.08
N LEU A 35 -1.34 3.96 3.04
CA LEU A 35 -0.38 4.76 3.79
C LEU A 35 -0.58 4.61 5.29
N LYS A 36 -1.83 4.60 5.78
CA LYS A 36 -2.16 4.29 7.19
C LYS A 36 -1.71 2.89 7.59
N PHE A 37 -1.81 1.91 6.69
CA PHE A 37 -1.38 0.54 6.94
C PHE A 37 0.15 0.40 6.98
N ILE A 38 0.85 0.90 5.96
CA ILE A 38 2.31 0.71 5.82
C ILE A 38 3.11 1.63 6.75
N SER A 39 2.53 2.74 7.21
CA SER A 39 3.15 3.63 8.22
C SER A 39 3.07 3.09 9.65
N GLN A 40 2.34 1.99 9.90
CA GLN A 40 2.36 1.35 11.20
C GLN A 40 3.77 0.88 11.56
N GLU A 41 4.09 0.97 12.85
CA GLU A 41 5.40 0.60 13.38
C GLU A 41 5.82 -0.81 12.88
N TRP A 42 7.07 -0.89 12.41
CA TRP A 42 7.75 -2.09 11.90
C TRP A 42 7.36 -2.58 10.49
N MET A 43 6.27 -2.09 9.89
CA MET A 43 5.77 -2.63 8.61
C MET A 43 6.79 -2.47 7.47
N SER A 44 7.29 -1.26 7.26
CA SER A 44 8.30 -0.96 6.24
C SER A 44 9.59 -1.73 6.47
N HIS A 45 10.04 -1.88 7.72
CA HIS A 45 11.23 -2.66 8.06
C HIS A 45 11.09 -4.14 7.73
N ILE A 46 9.90 -4.73 7.95
CA ILE A 46 9.62 -6.12 7.60
C ILE A 46 9.67 -6.31 6.09
N VAL A 47 9.02 -5.43 5.33
CA VAL A 47 9.03 -5.48 3.87
C VAL A 47 10.46 -5.37 3.34
N LEU A 48 11.23 -4.39 3.83
CA LEU A 48 12.60 -4.17 3.43
C LEU A 48 13.51 -5.38 3.73
N ALA A 49 13.36 -5.99 4.91
CA ALA A 49 14.15 -7.16 5.27
C ALA A 49 13.87 -8.36 4.37
N LEU A 50 12.60 -8.62 4.06
CA LEU A 50 12.21 -9.70 3.14
C LEU A 50 12.62 -9.41 1.70
N ALA A 51 12.56 -8.16 1.24
CA ALA A 51 13.03 -7.77 -0.08
C ALA A 51 14.54 -8.01 -0.26
N ARG A 52 15.34 -7.68 0.77
CA ARG A 52 16.81 -7.78 0.72
C ARG A 52 17.34 -9.20 0.91
N HIS A 53 16.64 -10.03 1.69
CA HIS A 53 17.13 -11.34 2.11
C HIS A 53 16.31 -12.51 1.56
N GLY A 54 15.22 -12.23 0.84
CA GLY A 54 14.31 -13.23 0.32
C GLY A 54 13.51 -13.92 1.43
N SER A 55 13.41 -15.25 1.35
CA SER A 55 12.66 -16.06 2.31
C SER A 55 13.37 -16.17 3.66
N LEU A 56 12.70 -15.84 4.76
CA LEU A 56 13.28 -15.85 6.10
C LEU A 56 12.36 -16.54 7.12
N ARG A 57 12.95 -17.36 8.00
CA ARG A 57 12.29 -17.81 9.25
C ARG A 57 12.05 -16.64 10.21
N PHE A 58 11.06 -16.78 11.10
CA PHE A 58 10.69 -15.74 12.09
C PHE A 58 11.89 -15.15 12.85
N GLY A 59 12.74 -16.01 13.42
CA GLY A 59 13.92 -15.56 14.17
C GLY A 59 15.01 -14.94 13.30
N GLY A 60 15.09 -15.33 12.01
CA GLY A 60 15.96 -14.72 11.02
C GLY A 60 15.50 -13.31 10.70
N LEU A 61 14.23 -13.17 10.31
CA LEU A 61 13.59 -11.89 10.06
C LEU A 61 13.77 -10.93 11.25
N ARG A 62 13.48 -11.38 12.48
CA ARG A 62 13.61 -10.53 13.68
C ARG A 62 15.03 -9.98 13.89
N ARG A 63 16.08 -10.69 13.46
CA ARG A 63 17.47 -10.22 13.58
C ARG A 63 17.83 -9.13 12.57
N HIS A 64 17.09 -9.01 11.47
CA HIS A 64 17.30 -7.96 10.47
C HIS A 64 16.48 -6.69 10.76
N LEU A 65 15.62 -6.71 11.78
CA LEU A 65 14.83 -5.56 12.19
C LEU A 65 15.57 -4.71 13.23
N PRO A 66 15.29 -3.39 13.31
CA PRO A 66 15.87 -2.54 14.34
C PRO A 66 15.53 -3.06 15.76
N PRO A 67 16.38 -2.78 16.76
CA PRO A 67 16.14 -3.23 18.13
C PRO A 67 14.83 -2.65 18.68
N GLY A 68 14.09 -3.46 19.45
CA GLY A 68 12.86 -3.05 20.11
C GLY A 68 11.59 -3.78 19.64
N VAL A 69 11.63 -4.45 18.48
CA VAL A 69 10.48 -5.25 18.02
C VAL A 69 10.29 -6.50 18.90
N SER A 70 9.14 -6.59 19.55
CA SER A 70 8.79 -7.79 20.32
C SER A 70 8.33 -8.92 19.40
N ALA A 71 8.44 -10.17 19.87
CA ALA A 71 7.94 -11.32 19.11
C ALA A 71 6.42 -11.22 18.85
N ARG A 72 5.67 -10.71 19.82
CA ARG A 72 4.22 -10.48 19.70
C ARG A 72 3.91 -9.48 18.59
N VAL A 73 4.61 -8.34 18.57
CA VAL A 73 4.42 -7.30 17.56
C VAL A 73 4.80 -7.82 16.17
N LEU A 74 5.95 -8.47 16.01
CA LEU A 74 6.36 -9.05 14.73
C LEU A 74 5.34 -10.06 14.20
N SER A 75 4.83 -10.96 15.06
CA SER A 75 3.80 -11.92 14.69
C SER A 75 2.51 -11.23 14.22
N ALA A 76 2.06 -10.20 14.93
CA ALA A 76 0.88 -9.43 14.54
C ALA A 76 1.07 -8.71 13.19
N ARG A 77 2.24 -8.12 12.94
CA ARG A 77 2.55 -7.44 11.67
C ARG A 77 2.64 -8.41 10.50
N LEU A 78 3.28 -9.57 10.68
CA LEU A 78 3.32 -10.62 9.66
C LEU A 78 1.92 -11.12 9.31
N LYS A 79 1.05 -11.33 10.32
CA LYS A 79 -0.36 -11.71 10.08
C LYS A 79 -1.12 -10.63 9.30
N ALA A 80 -0.89 -9.35 9.62
CA ALA A 80 -1.51 -8.24 8.91
C ALA A 80 -1.03 -8.12 7.46
N LEU A 81 0.28 -8.25 7.21
CA LEU A 81 0.87 -8.27 5.86
C LEU A 81 0.39 -9.47 5.05
N GLN A 82 0.26 -10.63 5.66
CA GLN A 82 -0.29 -11.83 5.02
C GLN A 82 -1.77 -11.64 4.66
N ALA A 83 -2.58 -11.12 5.59
CA ALA A 83 -3.99 -10.85 5.33
C ALA A 83 -4.20 -9.81 4.23
N ALA A 84 -3.27 -8.85 4.09
CA ALA A 84 -3.27 -7.87 3.02
C ALA A 84 -2.64 -8.38 1.70
N GLY A 85 -2.14 -9.61 1.65
CA GLY A 85 -1.59 -10.23 0.44
C GLY A 85 -0.17 -9.76 0.06
N TYR A 86 0.58 -9.15 0.99
CA TYR A 86 1.95 -8.68 0.73
C TYR A 86 3.04 -9.68 1.13
N VAL A 87 2.72 -10.62 2.03
CA VAL A 87 3.65 -11.63 2.54
C VAL A 87 3.03 -13.02 2.45
N ASP A 88 3.77 -13.97 1.91
CA ASP A 88 3.42 -15.39 1.97
C ASP A 88 4.09 -16.05 3.18
N ARG A 89 3.39 -17.05 3.74
CA ARG A 89 3.88 -17.92 4.81
C ARG A 89 3.98 -19.33 4.26
N HIS A 90 5.21 -19.83 4.08
CA HIS A 90 5.46 -21.17 3.59
C HIS A 90 5.79 -22.11 4.76
N ASP A 91 4.95 -23.12 4.95
CA ASP A 91 5.21 -24.21 5.89
C ASP A 91 6.00 -25.30 5.17
N LEU A 92 7.30 -25.38 5.47
CA LEU A 92 8.18 -26.38 4.87
C LEU A 92 8.08 -27.66 5.70
N SER A 93 7.05 -28.45 5.44
CA SER A 93 6.79 -29.72 6.14
C SER A 93 7.67 -30.89 5.64
N GLY A 94 8.95 -30.62 5.40
CA GLY A 94 9.93 -31.56 4.85
C GLY A 94 11.03 -31.95 5.83
N ARG A 95 12.29 -31.93 5.36
CA ARG A 95 13.46 -32.36 6.14
C ARG A 95 13.80 -31.43 7.33
N VAL A 96 13.32 -30.20 7.30
CA VAL A 96 13.40 -29.23 8.41
C VAL A 96 12.01 -28.66 8.61
N LEU A 97 11.37 -28.99 9.73
CA LEU A 97 10.06 -28.45 10.09
C LEU A 97 10.20 -26.99 10.54
N HIS A 98 10.14 -26.08 9.59
CA HIS A 98 10.11 -24.66 9.89
C HIS A 98 9.23 -23.88 8.92
N VAL A 99 8.90 -22.67 9.35
CA VAL A 99 8.07 -21.73 8.61
C VAL A 99 8.95 -20.60 8.11
N GLU A 100 8.78 -20.25 6.85
CA GLU A 100 9.42 -19.08 6.24
C GLU A 100 8.39 -18.07 5.75
N TYR A 101 8.84 -16.83 5.64
CA TYR A 101 8.08 -15.70 5.14
C TYR A 101 8.81 -15.08 3.96
N SER A 102 8.07 -14.73 2.92
CA SER A 102 8.60 -14.08 1.71
C SER A 102 7.62 -13.03 1.21
N LEU A 103 8.08 -12.07 0.41
CA LEU A 103 7.18 -11.12 -0.24
C LEU A 103 6.43 -11.81 -1.38
N THR A 104 5.18 -11.41 -1.56
CA THR A 104 4.43 -11.69 -2.79
C THR A 104 4.86 -10.72 -3.90
N ALA A 105 4.34 -10.90 -5.11
CA ALA A 105 4.51 -9.90 -6.18
C ALA A 105 4.01 -8.50 -5.76
N ALA A 106 2.87 -8.44 -5.06
CA ALA A 106 2.35 -7.18 -4.50
C ALA A 106 3.27 -6.63 -3.39
N GLY A 107 3.83 -7.50 -2.54
CA GLY A 107 4.82 -7.11 -1.53
C GLY A 107 6.08 -6.48 -2.14
N HIS A 108 6.57 -7.01 -3.26
CA HIS A 108 7.68 -6.41 -4.00
C HIS A 108 7.31 -5.06 -4.63
N ALA A 109 6.06 -4.86 -5.06
CA ALA A 109 5.58 -3.55 -5.52
C ALA A 109 5.56 -2.53 -4.36
N VAL A 110 5.20 -2.95 -3.14
CA VAL A 110 5.29 -2.11 -1.94
C VAL A 110 6.74 -1.71 -1.65
N ASP A 111 7.68 -2.66 -1.70
CA ASP A 111 9.11 -2.37 -1.53
C ASP A 111 9.62 -1.34 -2.55
N ALA A 112 9.24 -1.50 -3.82
CA ALA A 112 9.60 -0.55 -4.88
C ALA A 112 9.03 0.87 -4.62
N ALA A 113 7.80 0.97 -4.10
CA ALA A 113 7.21 2.25 -3.73
C ALA A 113 7.95 2.91 -2.54
N LEU A 114 8.34 2.12 -1.54
CA LEU A 114 9.14 2.59 -0.40
C LEU A 114 10.52 3.06 -0.87
N ALA A 115 11.22 2.28 -1.70
CA ALA A 115 12.52 2.65 -2.25
C ALA A 115 12.43 3.95 -3.10
N ARG A 116 11.34 4.15 -3.85
CA ARG A 116 11.10 5.40 -4.58
C ARG A 116 10.93 6.58 -3.64
N SER A 117 10.26 6.40 -2.50
CA SER A 117 10.06 7.47 -1.52
C SER A 117 11.37 7.97 -0.90
N GLU A 118 12.37 7.10 -0.76
CA GLU A 118 13.70 7.47 -0.25
C GLU A 118 14.41 8.48 -1.16
N GLN A 119 14.17 8.41 -2.48
CA GLN A 119 14.70 9.38 -3.46
C GLN A 119 14.12 10.78 -3.24
N LEU A 120 12.87 10.88 -2.78
CA LEU A 120 12.25 12.16 -2.44
C LEU A 120 12.90 12.79 -1.20
N LEU A 121 13.31 11.95 -0.25
CA LEU A 121 13.97 12.39 0.98
C LEU A 121 15.42 12.81 0.74
N ALA A 122 16.11 12.17 -0.22
CA ALA A 122 17.46 12.53 -0.63
C ALA A 122 17.58 13.95 -1.22
N GLY A 123 16.46 14.52 -1.73
CA GLY A 123 16.41 15.87 -2.32
C GLY A 123 16.32 17.04 -1.32
N GLY A 124 16.20 16.76 -0.02
CA GLY A 124 16.26 17.76 1.05
C GLY A 124 14.97 18.57 1.27
N ARG A 125 14.37 18.39 2.47
CA ARG A 125 13.49 19.30 3.26
C ARG A 125 12.50 18.58 4.17
N VAL A 126 12.50 17.24 4.23
CA VAL A 126 11.60 16.51 5.15
C VAL A 126 12.39 15.96 6.32
N SER A 127 12.42 16.72 7.43
CA SER A 127 12.76 16.15 8.73
C SER A 127 11.51 15.48 9.27
N LEU A 128 11.33 14.19 8.96
CA LEU A 128 10.37 13.37 9.68
C LEU A 128 10.97 13.19 11.08
N GLY A 129 10.43 13.92 12.05
CA GLY A 129 10.90 13.86 13.44
C GLY A 129 10.96 12.42 13.97
N PRO A 130 11.69 12.17 15.08
CA PRO A 130 11.88 10.83 15.58
C PRO A 130 10.52 10.18 15.83
N SER A 131 10.27 9.04 15.18
CA SER A 131 9.08 8.21 15.43
C SER A 131 9.12 7.77 16.89
N GLY A 132 8.39 8.52 17.73
CA GLY A 132 8.30 8.31 19.16
C GLY A 132 7.31 7.20 19.49
N ARG A 133 7.88 6.07 19.90
CA ARG A 133 7.34 5.01 20.78
C ARG A 133 5.92 5.23 21.34
N ALA A 134 5.02 4.29 21.08
CA ALA A 134 3.74 4.19 21.79
C ALA A 134 3.97 3.90 23.30
N PRO A 135 3.32 4.64 24.23
CA PRO A 135 3.27 4.23 25.63
C PRO A 135 2.34 3.01 25.80
N SER A 136 2.68 2.21 26.81
CA SER A 136 2.07 0.91 27.17
C SER A 136 0.65 1.03 27.71
#